data_AF-A0A937LG15-F1
#
_entry.id   AF-A0A937LG15-F1
#
_cell.length_a   1.000
_cell.length_b   1.000
_cell.length_c   1.000
_cell.angle_alpha   90.00
_cell.angle_beta   90.00
_cell.angle_gamma   90.00
#
_symmetry.space_group_name_H-M   'P 1'
#
loop_
_entity.id
_entity.type
_entity.pdbx_description
1 polymer ?
#
loop_
_entity_poly.entity_id
_entity_poly.type
_entity_poly.pdbx_seq_one_letter_code
_entity_poly.pdbx_strand_id
1 'polypeptide(L)'
;MIADTMLTNFKAKDFAALVEPINPLKVRNRVWTEDMLAELANVKMLGKLIGRCDPGKAVPVLLRHYLSLNGKLVCFNIHSNFNDSLEGLIIVDVRNTERKTLNRFLGTEGLEYFMSFHQLQDSA
;
A
#
# COMPACT_ATOMS: atom_id res chain seq x y z
N MET A 1 -2.02 6.28 -13.19
CA MET A 1 -3.13 6.66 -12.29
C MET A 1 -3.12 5.85 -11.00
N ILE A 2 -3.50 4.55 -10.97
CA ILE A 2 -3.51 3.77 -9.71
C ILE A 2 -2.15 3.82 -9.01
N ALA A 3 -1.07 3.51 -9.73
CA ALA A 3 0.28 3.55 -9.18
C ALA A 3 0.64 4.93 -8.62
N ASP A 4 0.33 6.00 -9.36
CA ASP A 4 0.61 7.38 -8.92
C ASP A 4 -0.24 7.78 -7.70
N THR A 5 -1.54 7.44 -7.68
CA THR A 5 -2.42 7.67 -6.52
C THR A 5 -1.90 6.95 -5.29
N MET A 6 -1.44 5.71 -5.44
CA MET A 6 -0.86 4.92 -4.36
C MET A 6 0.44 5.52 -3.83
N LEU A 7 1.38 5.86 -4.72
CA LEU A 7 2.63 6.49 -4.33
C LEU A 7 2.46 7.91 -3.78
N THR A 8 1.35 8.60 -4.07
CA THR A 8 1.07 9.93 -3.53
C THR A 8 0.51 9.82 -2.11
N ASN A 9 -0.48 8.95 -1.89
CA ASN A 9 -1.25 8.93 -0.63
C ASN A 9 -0.74 7.96 0.41
N PHE A 10 -0.07 6.88 -0.02
CA PHE A 10 0.33 5.77 0.85
C PHE A 10 1.84 5.55 0.83
N LYS A 11 2.65 6.59 0.55
CA LYS A 11 4.10 6.44 0.41
C LYS A 11 4.78 6.09 1.73
N ALA A 12 5.64 5.07 1.71
CA ALA A 12 6.60 4.77 2.76
C ALA A 12 7.79 5.72 2.66
N LYS A 13 7.60 6.99 3.06
CA LYS A 13 8.61 8.07 2.90
C LYS A 13 9.97 7.70 3.47
N ASP A 14 9.99 7.08 4.64
CA ASP A 14 11.22 6.74 5.38
C ASP A 14 12.06 5.65 4.68
N PHE A 15 11.44 4.87 3.80
CA PHE A 15 12.09 3.77 3.08
C PHE A 15 12.32 4.08 1.60
N ALA A 16 11.76 5.17 1.09
CA ALA A 16 11.79 5.50 -0.33
C ALA A 16 13.20 5.78 -0.86
N ALA A 17 14.14 6.18 0.00
CA ALA A 17 15.54 6.39 -0.35
C ALA A 17 16.41 5.12 -0.24
N LEU A 18 15.88 4.04 0.34
CA LEU A 18 16.63 2.81 0.61
C LEU A 18 16.52 1.80 -0.53
N VAL A 19 15.52 1.93 -1.40
CA VAL A 19 15.22 0.99 -2.47
C VAL A 19 14.78 1.74 -3.72
N GLU A 20 15.28 1.29 -4.87
CA GLU A 20 14.84 1.76 -6.19
C GLU A 20 14.31 0.58 -7.02
N PRO A 21 13.28 0.80 -7.86
CA PRO A 21 12.79 -0.24 -8.75
C PRO A 21 13.79 -0.53 -9.87
N ILE A 22 14.04 -1.81 -10.13
CA ILE A 22 14.95 -2.26 -11.20
C ILE A 22 14.43 -1.83 -12.58
N ASN A 23 13.13 -2.00 -12.80
CA ASN A 23 12.43 -1.58 -14.02
C ASN A 23 11.25 -0.68 -13.63
N PRO A 24 11.46 0.65 -13.54
CA PRO A 24 10.43 1.56 -13.09
C PRO A 24 9.23 1.61 -14.04
N LEU A 25 8.02 1.71 -13.47
CA LEU A 25 6.82 2.00 -14.25
C LEU A 25 6.96 3.36 -14.96
N LYS A 26 7.02 3.34 -16.30
CA LYS A 26 7.08 4.56 -17.12
C LYS A 26 5.66 5.01 -17.48
N VAL A 27 5.11 5.95 -16.71
CA VAL A 27 3.81 6.55 -17.02
C VAL A 27 4.00 7.72 -18.00
N ARG A 28 3.47 7.58 -19.23
CA ARG A 28 3.43 8.66 -20.23
C ARG A 28 2.08 9.38 -20.19
N ASN A 29 2.06 10.66 -20.54
CA ASN A 29 0.86 11.50 -20.66
C ASN A 29 -0.02 11.51 -19.39
N ARG A 30 0.53 11.99 -18.27
CA ARG A 30 -0.23 12.18 -17.03
C ARG A 30 -1.29 13.25 -17.26
N VAL A 31 -2.56 12.88 -17.10
CA VAL A 31 -3.72 13.80 -17.23
C VAL A 31 -4.29 14.24 -15.88
N TRP A 32 -3.66 13.84 -14.76
CA TRP A 32 -4.09 14.12 -13.39
C TRP A 32 -3.04 14.97 -12.65
N THR A 33 -3.51 15.88 -11.80
CA THR A 33 -2.66 16.74 -10.94
C THR A 33 -2.40 16.09 -9.58
N GLU A 34 -1.41 16.60 -8.82
CA GLU A 34 -1.16 16.12 -7.45
C GLU A 34 -2.36 16.33 -6.53
N ASP A 35 -3.06 17.48 -6.64
CA ASP A 35 -4.27 17.75 -5.87
C ASP A 35 -5.38 16.72 -6.18
N MET A 36 -5.57 16.38 -7.46
CA MET A 36 -6.51 15.33 -7.85
C MET A 36 -6.13 13.96 -7.27
N LEU A 37 -4.82 13.68 -7.14
CA LEU A 37 -4.35 12.45 -6.54
C LEU A 37 -4.53 12.45 -5.02
N ALA A 38 -4.28 13.58 -4.34
CA ALA A 38 -4.40 13.71 -2.89
C ALA A 38 -5.84 13.51 -2.39
N GLU A 39 -6.83 13.99 -3.14
CA GLU A 39 -8.25 13.77 -2.85
C GLU A 39 -8.64 12.27 -2.85
N LEU A 40 -7.85 11.42 -3.53
CA LEU A 40 -8.07 9.98 -3.62
C LEU A 40 -7.47 9.18 -2.45
N ALA A 41 -7.01 9.85 -1.38
CA ALA A 41 -6.49 9.22 -0.18
C ALA A 41 -7.48 8.24 0.50
N ASN A 42 -8.78 8.41 0.29
CA ASN A 42 -9.77 7.47 0.82
C ASN A 42 -9.86 6.24 -0.08
N VAL A 43 -9.53 5.05 0.43
CA VAL A 43 -9.62 3.76 -0.28
C VAL A 43 -11.01 3.53 -0.92
N LYS A 44 -12.09 4.02 -0.29
CA LYS A 44 -13.43 3.99 -0.89
C LYS A 44 -13.56 4.91 -2.11
N MET A 45 -12.94 6.09 -2.07
CA MET A 45 -12.94 7.05 -3.18
C MET A 45 -12.06 6.58 -4.33
N LEU A 46 -10.89 6.02 -4.03
CA LEU A 46 -10.03 5.32 -4.98
C LEU A 46 -10.80 4.20 -5.70
N GLY A 47 -11.53 3.36 -4.94
CA GLY A 47 -12.35 2.30 -5.52
C GLY A 47 -13.40 2.81 -6.50
N LYS A 48 -14.07 3.92 -6.16
CA LYS A 48 -15.03 4.59 -7.07
C LYS A 48 -14.37 5.16 -8.31
N LEU A 49 -13.18 5.74 -8.19
CA LEU A 49 -12.49 6.35 -9.33
C LEU A 49 -11.90 5.30 -10.29
N ILE A 50 -11.33 4.21 -9.77
CA ILE A 50 -10.89 3.09 -10.62
C ILE A 50 -12.07 2.54 -11.43
N GLY A 51 -13.22 2.34 -10.79
CA GLY A 51 -14.43 1.88 -11.48
C GLY A 51 -14.99 2.87 -12.51
N ARG A 52 -14.63 4.16 -12.44
CA ARG A 52 -14.98 5.16 -13.47
C ARG A 52 -13.99 5.18 -14.63
N CYS A 53 -12.70 5.02 -14.37
CA CYS A 53 -11.67 5.03 -15.41
C CYS A 53 -11.60 3.72 -16.19
N ASP A 54 -11.88 2.60 -15.54
CA ASP A 54 -11.91 1.28 -16.17
C ASP A 54 -13.16 0.54 -15.65
N PRO A 55 -14.31 0.66 -16.36
CA PRO A 55 -15.58 0.10 -15.92
C PRO A 55 -15.46 -1.40 -15.62
N GLY A 56 -15.74 -1.78 -14.38
CA GLY A 56 -15.64 -3.17 -13.91
C GLY A 56 -14.34 -3.50 -13.18
N LYS A 57 -13.35 -2.61 -13.15
CA LYS A 57 -12.14 -2.80 -12.31
C LYS A 57 -12.32 -2.15 -10.94
N ALA A 58 -11.89 -2.86 -9.91
CA ALA A 58 -11.82 -2.38 -8.54
C ALA A 58 -10.36 -2.37 -8.06
N VAL A 59 -10.11 -1.78 -6.89
CA VAL A 59 -8.82 -1.96 -6.19
C VAL A 59 -8.55 -3.45 -6.04
N PRO A 60 -7.39 -3.96 -6.48
CA PRO A 60 -7.03 -5.36 -6.30
C PRO A 60 -7.16 -5.78 -4.84
N VAL A 61 -7.72 -6.98 -4.60
CA VAL A 61 -8.03 -7.45 -3.23
C VAL A 61 -6.82 -7.42 -2.30
N LEU A 62 -5.64 -7.80 -2.81
CA LEU A 62 -4.40 -7.78 -2.04
C LEU A 62 -3.98 -6.36 -1.68
N LEU A 63 -4.08 -5.43 -2.62
CA LEU A 63 -3.74 -4.03 -2.34
C LEU A 63 -4.66 -3.46 -1.26
N ARG A 64 -5.97 -3.69 -1.36
CA ARG A 64 -6.93 -3.30 -0.32
C ARG A 64 -6.61 -3.94 1.04
N HIS A 65 -6.21 -5.21 1.04
CA HIS A 65 -5.85 -5.92 2.26
C HIS A 65 -4.64 -5.26 2.94
N TYR A 66 -3.53 -5.04 2.23
CA TYR A 66 -2.35 -4.42 2.83
C TYR A 66 -2.59 -2.98 3.28
N LEU A 67 -3.37 -2.19 2.51
CA LEU A 67 -3.76 -0.84 2.96
C LEU A 67 -4.60 -0.88 4.26
N SER A 68 -5.45 -1.89 4.46
CA SER A 68 -6.19 -2.08 5.71
C SER A 68 -5.30 -2.43 6.91
N LEU A 69 -4.09 -2.92 6.65
CA LEU A 69 -3.05 -3.17 7.67
C LEU A 69 -2.11 -1.95 7.86
N ASN A 70 -2.53 -0.76 7.41
CA ASN A 70 -1.68 0.42 7.38
C ASN A 70 -0.41 0.24 6.53
N GLY A 71 -0.49 -0.61 5.50
CA GLY A 71 0.59 -0.84 4.54
C GLY A 71 0.89 0.41 3.73
N LYS A 72 2.17 0.71 3.56
CA LYS A 72 2.69 1.85 2.81
C LYS A 72 3.51 1.37 1.62
N LEU A 73 3.34 1.97 0.46
CA LEU A 73 4.06 1.62 -0.77
C LEU A 73 5.39 2.35 -0.85
N VAL A 74 6.44 1.62 -1.21
CA VAL A 74 7.78 2.19 -1.45
C VAL A 74 7.92 2.59 -2.92
N CYS A 75 7.72 1.63 -3.83
CA CYS A 75 7.87 1.82 -5.27
C CYS A 75 7.04 0.80 -6.06
N PHE A 76 6.94 1.04 -7.37
CA PHE A 76 6.41 0.08 -8.33
C PHE A 76 7.49 -0.34 -9.33
N ASN A 77 7.50 -1.63 -9.67
CA ASN A 77 8.36 -2.27 -10.64
C ASN A 77 7.51 -2.92 -11.75
N ILE A 78 8.07 -3.02 -12.96
CA ILE A 78 7.50 -3.81 -14.05
C ILE A 78 8.30 -5.09 -14.23
N HIS A 79 7.65 -6.24 -14.08
CA HIS A 79 8.29 -7.53 -14.27
C HIS A 79 8.08 -8.03 -15.71
N SER A 80 9.07 -7.79 -16.57
CA SER A 80 9.00 -8.15 -18.00
C SER A 80 8.78 -9.64 -18.24
N ASN A 81 9.35 -10.49 -17.39
CA ASN A 81 9.23 -11.95 -17.51
C ASN A 81 7.91 -12.51 -16.97
N PHE A 82 7.01 -11.63 -16.50
CA PHE A 82 5.68 -12.00 -15.99
C PHE A 82 4.61 -11.10 -16.63
N ASN A 83 4.61 -11.07 -17.97
CA ASN A 83 3.62 -10.35 -18.79
C ASN A 83 3.52 -8.85 -18.42
N ASP A 84 4.68 -8.20 -18.26
CA ASP A 84 4.79 -6.78 -17.85
C ASP A 84 3.91 -6.44 -16.63
N SER A 85 3.85 -7.35 -15.66
CA SER A 85 3.04 -7.15 -14.46
C SER A 85 3.54 -5.96 -13.65
N LEU A 86 2.59 -5.26 -13.03
CA LEU A 86 2.88 -4.20 -12.07
C LEU A 86 3.07 -4.81 -10.68
N GLU A 87 4.29 -4.73 -10.16
CA GLU A 87 4.67 -5.20 -8.84
C GLU A 87 4.87 -4.01 -7.89
N GLY A 88 4.26 -4.06 -6.71
CA GLY A 88 4.41 -3.03 -5.69
C GLY A 88 5.18 -3.56 -4.49
N LEU A 89 6.21 -2.82 -4.06
CA LEU A 89 6.86 -3.08 -2.77
C LEU A 89 6.08 -2.36 -1.68
N ILE A 90 5.55 -3.11 -0.71
CA ILE A 90 4.73 -2.61 0.39
C ILE A 90 5.40 -2.95 1.72
N ILE A 91 5.46 -1.98 2.62
CA ILE A 91 5.92 -2.14 4.00
C ILE A 91 4.71 -2.05 4.92
N VAL A 92 4.59 -3.01 5.84
CA VAL A 92 3.56 -3.04 6.86
C VAL A 92 4.24 -3.05 8.22
N ASP A 93 3.93 -2.05 9.04
CA ASP A 93 4.31 -2.09 10.45
C ASP A 93 3.19 -2.72 11.27
N VAL A 94 3.39 -3.99 11.62
CA VAL A 94 2.43 -4.81 12.36
C VAL A 94 2.12 -4.21 13.74
N ARG A 95 3.04 -3.44 14.33
CA ARG A 95 2.84 -2.75 15.61
C ARG A 95 1.75 -1.67 15.51
N ASN A 96 1.57 -1.10 14.33
CA ASN A 96 0.56 -0.08 14.03
C ASN A 96 -0.74 -0.65 13.45
N THR A 97 -0.93 -1.97 13.53
CA THR A 97 -2.13 -2.65 13.05
C THR A 97 -3.16 -2.82 14.17
N GLU A 98 -4.45 -2.73 13.84
CA GLU A 98 -5.52 -2.93 14.82
C GLU A 98 -5.42 -4.28 15.54
N ARG A 99 -5.51 -4.26 16.88
CA ARG A 99 -5.43 -5.46 17.74
C ARG A 99 -6.40 -6.57 17.33
N LYS A 100 -7.60 -6.22 16.88
CA LYS A 100 -8.60 -7.20 16.40
C LYS A 100 -8.09 -7.95 15.16
N THR A 101 -7.44 -7.23 14.25
CA THR A 101 -6.85 -7.80 13.04
C THR A 101 -5.65 -8.68 13.40
N LEU A 102 -4.78 -8.21 14.30
CA LEU A 102 -3.67 -9.02 14.82
C LEU A 102 -4.16 -10.32 15.47
N ASN A 103 -5.18 -10.24 16.34
CA ASN A 103 -5.76 -11.43 16.98
C ASN A 103 -6.33 -12.43 15.96
N ARG A 104 -6.92 -11.93 14.87
CA ARG A 104 -7.46 -12.79 13.80
C ARG A 104 -6.35 -13.60 13.10
N PHE A 105 -5.16 -13.03 12.94
CA PHE A 105 -4.05 -13.68 12.23
C PHE A 105 -3.12 -14.47 13.15
N LEU A 106 -2.84 -13.94 14.34
CA LEU A 106 -1.89 -14.54 15.31
C LEU A 106 -2.57 -15.49 16.29
N GLY A 107 -3.89 -15.42 16.43
CA GLY A 107 -4.62 -16.06 17.53
C GLY A 107 -4.38 -15.34 18.86
N THR A 108 -5.08 -15.78 19.92
CA THR A 108 -4.99 -15.16 21.25
C THR A 108 -3.58 -15.27 21.82
N GLU A 109 -3.00 -16.46 21.85
CA GLU A 109 -1.65 -16.71 22.39
C GLU A 109 -0.57 -15.94 21.60
N GLY A 110 -0.66 -15.96 20.27
CA GLY A 110 0.29 -15.23 19.41
C GLY A 110 0.17 -13.72 19.56
N LEU A 111 -1.04 -13.20 19.78
CA LEU A 111 -1.24 -11.78 20.09
C LEU A 111 -0.63 -11.42 21.45
N GLU A 112 -0.84 -12.23 22.47
CA GLU A 112 -0.25 -12.01 23.81
C GLU A 112 1.27 -12.01 23.76
N TYR A 113 1.86 -12.99 23.05
CA TYR A 113 3.30 -13.05 22.82
C TYR A 113 3.81 -11.83 22.03
N PHE A 114 3.15 -11.45 20.94
CA PHE A 114 3.52 -10.28 20.16
C PHE A 114 3.47 -9.01 21.01
N MET A 115 2.39 -8.83 21.78
CA MET A 115 2.21 -7.66 22.63
C MET A 115 3.22 -7.62 23.77
N SER A 116 3.59 -8.75 24.38
CA SER A 116 4.59 -8.78 25.45
C SER A 116 6.00 -8.50 24.91
N PHE A 117 6.33 -9.01 23.72
CA PHE A 117 7.61 -8.76 23.07
C PHE A 117 7.76 -7.29 22.62
N HIS A 118 6.69 -6.67 22.13
CA HIS A 118 6.68 -5.31 21.61
C HIS A 118 6.22 -4.25 22.62
N GLN A 119 6.02 -4.61 23.89
CA GLN A 119 5.45 -3.75 24.94
C GLN A 119 6.29 -2.52 25.34
N LEU A 120 7.43 -2.23 24.68
CA LEU A 120 8.42 -1.26 25.17
C LEU A 120 9.24 -0.49 24.11
N GLN A 121 8.71 -0.20 22.92
CA GLN A 121 9.33 0.83 22.06
C GLN A 121 8.28 1.69 21.37
N ASP A 122 7.75 2.68 22.09
CA ASP A 122 7.46 3.99 21.49
C ASP A 122 8.82 4.63 21.17
N SER A 123 9.48 4.15 20.13
CA SER A 123 10.63 4.85 19.57
C SER A 123 10.12 6.06 18.80
N ALA A 124 10.39 7.22 19.39
CA ALA A 124 10.23 8.60 18.92
C ALA A 124 10.34 8.82 17.40
#